data_AF-A0A1H3NU53-F1
#
_entry.id   AF-A0A1H3NU53-F1
#
_cell.length_a   1.000
_cell.length_b   1.000
_cell.length_c   1.000
_cell.angle_alpha   90.00
_cell.angle_beta   90.00
_cell.angle_gamma   90.00
#
_symmetry.space_group_name_H-M   'P 1'
#
loop_
_entity.id
_entity.type
_entity.pdbx_description
1 polymer ?
#
loop_
_entity_poly.entity_id
_entity_poly.type
_entity_poly.pdbx_seq_one_letter_code
_entity_poly.pdbx_strand_id
1 'polypeptide(L)'
;MNYKKFILIALIIMIITLTGCQKEEKVDIRGSITGINMSDKISSIMVEGELEEDTSYDKASIRIDNSTKIYIGKTKEKASAEHFKEGMIVEVTFEGPVAESYPVQATAKIIRIVEQDKDSQVSEALKEKSIEAFKLQESDYITIDNILNAKKDIIVIQWSFDKSKVAFAIDNGDGESQMYLWQTGNHEPVRIDDVNDIICEFKWSPNNEYIIADVGTSVARGGYVVDVKEKELLYNIGYIDGVLWSPDSKHIAMIQESQVKAVVETELEGTTDVYLLNIETKEKQLIDKGTSEYSLRLISWDDDGKLNYNRAYYKEPEKIEILTYIY
;
A
#
# COMPACT_ATOMS: atom_id res chain seq x y z
N MET A 1 -23.76 40.19 46.33
CA MET A 1 -23.22 38.84 46.07
C MET A 1 -23.57 38.47 44.63
N ASN A 2 -22.58 38.37 43.75
CA ASN A 2 -22.78 38.52 42.30
C ASN A 2 -23.01 37.14 41.63
N TYR A 3 -24.28 36.72 41.56
CA TYR A 3 -24.70 35.39 41.10
C TYR A 3 -24.19 35.02 39.68
N LYS A 4 -23.86 36.03 38.85
CA LYS A 4 -23.24 35.82 37.54
C LYS A 4 -21.84 35.19 37.60
N LYS A 5 -21.06 35.43 38.66
CA LYS A 5 -19.75 34.76 38.86
C LYS A 5 -19.92 33.31 39.31
N PHE A 6 -20.97 33.00 40.07
CA PHE A 6 -21.26 31.62 40.48
C PHE A 6 -21.77 30.75 39.34
N ILE A 7 -22.60 31.30 38.44
CA ILE A 7 -23.07 30.58 37.24
C ILE A 7 -21.90 30.27 36.29
N LEU A 8 -20.95 31.19 36.14
CA LEU A 8 -19.78 30.98 35.28
C LEU A 8 -18.81 29.92 35.87
N ILE A 9 -18.64 29.89 37.18
CA ILE A 9 -17.81 28.87 37.87
C ILE A 9 -18.49 27.49 37.83
N ALA A 10 -19.82 27.42 37.98
CA ALA A 10 -20.56 26.16 37.86
C ALA A 10 -20.53 25.59 36.42
N LEU A 11 -20.57 26.44 35.39
CA LEU A 11 -20.44 25.99 34.00
C LEU A 11 -19.04 25.48 33.64
N ILE A 12 -17.98 26.06 34.23
CA ILE A 12 -16.59 25.62 34.00
C ILE A 12 -16.31 24.29 34.71
N ILE A 13 -16.91 24.04 35.88
CA ILE A 13 -16.78 22.76 36.60
C ILE A 13 -17.59 21.64 35.91
N MET A 14 -18.68 21.95 35.22
CA MET A 14 -19.48 20.97 34.47
C MET A 14 -18.76 20.45 33.21
N ILE A 15 -17.83 21.22 32.64
CA ILE A 15 -17.04 20.83 31.45
C ILE A 15 -15.90 19.84 31.80
N ILE A 16 -15.52 19.69 33.08
CA ILE A 16 -14.40 18.83 33.51
C ILE A 16 -14.85 17.39 33.84
N THR A 17 -16.14 17.05 33.71
CA THR A 17 -16.64 15.69 34.05
C THR A 17 -16.82 14.74 32.87
N LEU A 18 -16.33 15.09 31.67
CA LEU A 18 -16.29 14.20 30.50
C LEU A 18 -14.92 13.51 30.34
N THR A 19 -14.25 13.15 31.44
CA THR A 19 -13.29 12.05 31.37
C THR A 19 -14.09 10.75 31.26
N GLY A 20 -14.49 10.46 30.03
CA GLY A 20 -14.99 9.15 29.65
C GLY A 20 -14.03 8.11 30.19
N CYS A 21 -14.53 7.26 31.08
CA CYS A 21 -13.84 6.08 31.54
C CYS A 21 -13.59 5.22 30.29
N GLN A 22 -12.42 5.34 29.66
CA GLN A 22 -11.95 4.37 28.69
C GLN A 22 -11.80 3.07 29.48
N LYS A 23 -12.78 2.19 29.36
CA LYS A 23 -12.73 0.86 29.93
C LYS A 23 -11.53 0.17 29.29
N GLU A 24 -10.42 0.08 30.01
CA GLU A 24 -9.25 -0.67 29.56
C GLU A 24 -9.72 -2.09 29.23
N GLU A 25 -9.50 -2.48 27.97
CA GLU A 25 -9.86 -3.80 27.50
C GLU A 25 -8.90 -4.80 28.15
N LYS A 26 -9.44 -5.84 28.80
CA LYS A 26 -8.65 -6.88 29.46
C LYS A 26 -7.68 -7.51 28.45
N VAL A 27 -6.42 -7.60 28.82
CA VAL A 27 -5.40 -8.36 28.09
C VAL A 27 -5.36 -9.77 28.66
N ASP A 28 -5.59 -10.79 27.84
CA ASP A 28 -5.57 -12.19 28.30
C ASP A 28 -4.16 -12.78 28.22
N ILE A 29 -3.36 -12.39 27.22
CA ILE A 29 -1.96 -12.77 27.05
C ILE A 29 -1.18 -11.64 26.36
N ARG A 30 0.09 -11.48 26.75
CA ARG A 30 1.08 -10.59 26.13
C ARG A 30 2.35 -11.39 25.87
N GLY A 31 2.88 -11.37 24.65
CA GLY A 31 4.05 -12.17 24.32
C GLY A 31 4.47 -12.15 22.85
N SER A 32 5.53 -12.87 22.53
CA SER A 32 6.03 -13.05 21.16
C SER A 32 5.23 -14.11 20.41
N ILE A 33 5.00 -13.88 19.11
CA ILE A 33 4.52 -14.93 18.20
C ILE A 33 5.65 -15.95 18.00
N THR A 34 5.47 -17.19 18.42
CA THR A 34 6.46 -18.28 18.30
C THR A 34 6.11 -19.33 17.25
N GLY A 35 4.96 -19.19 16.60
CA GLY A 35 4.55 -20.06 15.52
C GLY A 35 3.33 -19.52 14.80
N ILE A 36 3.30 -19.68 13.48
CA ILE A 36 2.22 -19.21 12.63
C ILE A 36 1.71 -20.37 11.76
N ASN A 37 0.40 -20.57 11.74
CA ASN A 37 -0.24 -21.53 10.85
C ASN A 37 -1.38 -20.83 10.09
N MET A 38 -1.12 -20.49 8.84
CA MET A 38 -2.06 -19.85 7.93
C MET A 38 -2.64 -20.89 6.97
N SER A 39 -3.96 -20.91 6.83
CA SER A 39 -4.69 -21.68 5.82
C SER A 39 -5.84 -20.85 5.24
N ASP A 40 -6.33 -21.19 4.05
CA ASP A 40 -7.39 -20.46 3.32
C ASP A 40 -8.71 -20.23 4.10
N LYS A 41 -8.88 -20.86 5.28
CA LYS A 41 -10.12 -20.78 6.07
C LYS A 41 -9.92 -20.45 7.55
N ILE A 42 -8.76 -20.75 8.13
CA ILE A 42 -8.47 -20.53 9.56
C ILE A 42 -6.99 -20.20 9.71
N SER A 43 -6.71 -19.05 10.33
CA SER A 43 -5.38 -18.64 10.72
C SER A 43 -5.22 -18.84 12.23
N SER A 44 -4.08 -19.36 12.67
CA SER A 44 -3.76 -19.47 14.09
C SER A 44 -2.32 -19.09 14.37
N ILE A 45 -2.11 -18.47 15.53
CA ILE A 45 -0.78 -18.08 16.02
C ILE A 45 -0.52 -18.73 17.40
N MET A 46 0.73 -19.10 17.65
CA MET A 46 1.22 -19.45 18.99
C MET A 46 1.83 -18.20 19.60
N VAL A 47 1.41 -17.84 20.81
CA VAL A 47 1.96 -16.69 21.55
C VAL A 47 2.53 -17.19 22.87
N GLU A 48 3.76 -16.79 23.15
CA GLU A 48 4.52 -17.10 24.36
C GLU A 48 5.03 -15.82 25.00
N GLY A 49 4.77 -15.65 26.29
CA GLY A 49 5.23 -14.54 27.11
C GLY A 49 5.35 -14.93 28.57
N GLU A 50 5.60 -13.95 29.43
CA GLU A 50 5.59 -14.14 30.88
C GLU A 50 4.17 -13.91 31.43
N LEU A 51 3.83 -14.56 32.55
CA LEU A 51 2.60 -14.26 33.26
C LEU A 51 2.78 -12.94 34.03
N GLU A 52 2.02 -11.92 33.65
CA GLU A 52 2.08 -10.57 34.22
C GLU A 52 0.89 -10.32 35.15
N GLU A 53 0.92 -9.25 35.95
CA GLU A 53 -0.16 -8.92 36.90
C GLU A 53 -1.51 -8.67 36.20
N ASP A 54 -1.49 -8.23 34.94
CA ASP A 54 -2.65 -7.89 34.13
C ASP A 54 -3.02 -8.95 33.08
N THR A 55 -2.26 -10.05 32.97
CA THR A 55 -2.53 -11.15 32.03
C THR A 55 -3.03 -12.40 32.72
N SER A 56 -3.72 -13.28 31.97
CA SER A 56 -4.29 -14.52 32.49
C SER A 56 -3.50 -15.76 32.08
N TYR A 57 -2.69 -15.67 31.02
CA TYR A 57 -1.95 -16.78 30.44
C TYR A 57 -0.57 -16.32 29.94
N ASP A 58 0.41 -17.21 30.06
CA ASP A 58 1.78 -17.08 29.55
C ASP A 58 1.95 -17.72 28.17
N LYS A 59 1.10 -18.70 27.83
CA LYS A 59 1.21 -19.44 26.56
C LYS A 59 -0.14 -19.87 25.98
N ALA A 60 -0.42 -19.45 24.74
CA ALA A 60 -1.70 -19.73 24.09
C ALA A 60 -1.56 -20.03 22.58
N SER A 61 -2.37 -20.98 22.11
CA SER A 61 -2.69 -21.15 20.69
C SER A 61 -3.98 -20.39 20.38
N ILE A 62 -3.87 -19.40 19.50
CA ILE A 62 -4.87 -18.37 19.30
C ILE A 62 -5.41 -18.49 17.89
N ARG A 63 -6.71 -18.75 17.78
CA ARG A 63 -7.42 -18.75 16.51
C ARG A 63 -7.81 -17.33 16.11
N ILE A 64 -7.58 -17.01 14.84
CA ILE A 64 -7.97 -15.76 14.19
C ILE A 64 -9.06 -16.08 13.18
N ASP A 65 -10.14 -15.32 13.21
CA ASP A 65 -11.22 -15.41 12.22
C ASP A 65 -11.67 -14.01 11.75
N ASN A 66 -12.69 -13.97 10.90
CA ASN A 66 -13.18 -12.72 10.29
C ASN A 66 -13.74 -11.71 11.30
N SER A 67 -14.00 -12.12 12.55
CA SER A 67 -14.47 -11.24 13.62
C SER A 67 -13.32 -10.64 14.45
N THR A 68 -12.11 -11.22 14.37
CA THR A 68 -10.92 -10.74 15.06
C THR A 68 -10.51 -9.36 14.55
N LYS A 69 -10.34 -8.39 15.45
CA LYS A 69 -9.85 -7.05 15.12
C LYS A 69 -8.36 -6.95 15.40
N ILE A 70 -7.57 -6.53 14.41
CA ILE A 70 -6.13 -6.43 14.53
C ILE A 70 -5.71 -4.97 14.42
N TYR A 71 -4.89 -4.50 15.35
CA TYR A 71 -4.44 -3.11 15.45
C TYR A 71 -2.93 -2.99 15.58
N ILE A 72 -2.37 -1.86 15.13
CA ILE A 72 -0.97 -1.49 15.32
C ILE A 72 -0.83 -0.59 16.56
N GLY A 73 -0.01 -1.01 17.51
CA GLY A 73 0.27 -0.28 18.74
C GLY A 73 -0.98 0.10 19.53
N LYS A 74 -0.96 1.31 20.09
CA LYS A 74 -2.10 1.91 20.82
C LYS A 74 -3.04 2.71 19.90
N THR A 75 -2.80 2.71 18.58
CA THR A 75 -3.64 3.46 17.63
C THR A 75 -4.88 2.66 17.25
N LYS A 76 -5.77 3.25 16.44
CA LYS A 76 -6.93 2.56 15.83
C LYS A 76 -6.64 2.08 14.40
N GLU A 77 -5.38 2.18 13.96
CA GLU A 77 -4.94 1.71 12.66
C GLU A 77 -5.13 0.19 12.57
N LYS A 78 -5.79 -0.27 11.51
CA LYS A 78 -6.10 -1.69 11.32
C LYS A 78 -4.93 -2.37 10.61
N ALA A 79 -4.59 -3.57 11.06
CA ALA A 79 -3.62 -4.44 10.38
C ALA A 79 -4.29 -5.71 9.85
N SER A 80 -3.56 -6.42 8.97
CA SER A 80 -3.92 -7.75 8.48
C SER A 80 -3.13 -8.83 9.21
N ALA A 81 -3.75 -9.99 9.43
CA ALA A 81 -3.07 -11.17 9.97
C ALA A 81 -1.95 -11.68 9.04
N GLU A 82 -2.03 -11.37 7.75
CA GLU A 82 -1.03 -11.72 6.73
C GLU A 82 0.35 -11.10 7.02
N HIS A 83 0.39 -10.02 7.80
CA HIS A 83 1.63 -9.34 8.19
C HIS A 83 2.27 -9.90 9.45
N PHE A 84 1.67 -10.89 10.11
CA PHE A 84 2.29 -11.52 11.29
C PHE A 84 3.57 -12.26 10.91
N LYS A 85 4.61 -12.04 11.71
CA LYS A 85 5.89 -12.75 11.64
C LYS A 85 6.22 -13.30 13.02
N GLU A 86 6.93 -14.43 13.06
CA GLU A 86 7.50 -14.92 14.31
C GLU A 86 8.41 -13.86 14.92
N GLY A 87 8.38 -13.72 16.24
CA GLY A 87 9.10 -12.70 17.00
C GLY A 87 8.28 -11.44 17.31
N MET A 88 7.21 -11.14 16.56
CA MET A 88 6.36 -9.96 16.84
C MET A 88 5.73 -10.03 18.22
N ILE A 89 5.75 -8.91 18.96
CA ILE A 89 5.11 -8.82 20.28
C ILE A 89 3.65 -8.41 20.11
N VAL A 90 2.76 -9.21 20.69
CA VAL A 90 1.31 -8.97 20.63
C VAL A 90 0.67 -9.00 22.02
N GLU A 91 -0.34 -8.16 22.18
CA GLU A 91 -1.36 -8.26 23.24
C GLU A 91 -2.62 -8.84 22.62
N VAL A 92 -3.19 -9.86 23.27
CA VAL A 92 -4.41 -10.51 22.78
C VAL A 92 -5.49 -10.51 23.84
N THR A 93 -6.68 -10.10 23.42
CA THR A 93 -7.93 -10.28 24.17
C THR A 93 -8.69 -11.43 23.54
N PHE A 94 -9.12 -12.40 24.36
CA PHE A 94 -9.88 -13.56 23.92
C PHE A 94 -11.38 -13.25 23.82
N GLU A 95 -12.06 -14.00 22.96
CA GLU A 95 -13.51 -14.05 22.87
C GLU A 95 -14.03 -15.46 23.18
N GLY A 96 -15.08 -15.52 24.00
CA GLY A 96 -15.75 -16.77 24.33
C GLY A 96 -14.99 -17.65 25.32
N PRO A 97 -15.29 -18.97 25.34
CA PRO A 97 -14.66 -19.91 26.25
C PRO A 97 -13.20 -20.18 25.88
N VAL A 98 -12.35 -20.37 26.89
CA VAL A 98 -10.95 -20.80 26.75
C VAL A 98 -10.85 -22.28 27.10
N ALA A 99 -10.20 -23.07 26.26
CA ALA A 99 -9.90 -24.47 26.59
C ALA A 99 -8.63 -24.53 27.46
N GLU A 100 -8.78 -25.01 28.69
CA GLU A 100 -7.74 -25.00 29.73
C GLU A 100 -6.67 -26.11 29.58
N SER A 101 -6.35 -26.53 28.35
CA SER A 101 -5.14 -27.30 28.06
C SER A 101 -3.90 -26.41 28.13
N TYR A 102 -2.70 -26.97 28.22
CA TYR A 102 -1.46 -26.20 28.06
C TYR A 102 -0.75 -26.58 26.75
N PRO A 103 -0.54 -25.67 25.79
CA PRO A 103 -0.96 -24.25 25.81
C PRO A 103 -2.48 -24.09 25.74
N VAL A 104 -3.00 -22.99 26.30
CA VAL A 104 -4.46 -22.74 26.27
C VAL A 104 -4.92 -22.47 24.85
N GLN A 105 -6.13 -22.88 24.51
CA GLN A 105 -6.69 -22.63 23.18
C GLN A 105 -7.84 -21.63 23.29
N ALA A 106 -7.76 -20.56 22.51
CA ALA A 106 -8.73 -19.47 22.54
C ALA A 106 -8.96 -18.87 21.14
N THR A 107 -10.06 -18.13 20.98
CA THR A 107 -10.33 -17.31 19.79
C THR A 107 -10.02 -15.86 20.11
N ALA A 108 -9.33 -15.16 19.22
CA ALA A 108 -8.98 -13.76 19.41
C ALA A 108 -10.18 -12.85 19.13
N LYS A 109 -10.52 -12.00 20.10
CA LYS A 109 -11.37 -10.83 19.88
C LYS A 109 -10.57 -9.69 19.25
N ILE A 110 -9.43 -9.37 19.88
CA ILE A 110 -8.57 -8.25 19.54
C ILE A 110 -7.13 -8.71 19.63
N ILE A 111 -6.33 -8.39 18.61
CA ILE A 111 -4.87 -8.52 18.64
C ILE A 111 -4.28 -7.12 18.44
N ARG A 112 -3.40 -6.70 19.34
CA ARG A 112 -2.63 -5.45 19.21
C ARG A 112 -1.17 -5.80 19.07
N ILE A 113 -0.53 -5.29 18.02
CA ILE A 113 0.91 -5.45 17.82
C ILE A 113 1.60 -4.37 18.67
N VAL A 114 2.28 -4.76 19.75
CA VAL A 114 2.82 -3.82 20.75
C VAL A 114 4.19 -3.27 20.37
N GLU A 115 5.03 -4.10 19.74
CA GLU A 115 6.38 -3.72 19.33
C GLU A 115 6.72 -4.46 18.03
N GLN A 116 6.97 -3.69 16.96
CA GLN A 116 7.80 -4.15 15.84
C GLN A 116 9.26 -4.02 16.28
N ASP A 117 10.09 -4.99 15.91
CA ASP A 117 11.51 -5.16 16.29
C ASP A 117 12.27 -3.88 16.70
N LYS A 118 13.21 -4.00 17.65
CA LYS A 118 14.13 -2.94 18.09
C LYS A 118 14.97 -2.27 16.98
N ASP A 119 14.96 -2.81 15.76
CA ASP A 119 15.42 -2.11 14.56
C ASP A 119 14.53 -0.91 14.18
N SER A 120 13.30 -0.85 14.68
CA SER A 120 12.30 0.16 14.35
C SER A 120 12.53 1.49 15.06
N GLN A 121 13.07 1.53 16.28
CA GLN A 121 13.41 2.81 16.94
C GLN A 121 14.65 3.47 16.30
N VAL A 122 15.60 2.66 15.82
CA VAL A 122 16.68 3.13 14.97
C VAL A 122 16.11 3.57 13.62
N SER A 123 15.14 2.84 13.05
CA SER A 123 14.46 3.22 11.80
C SER A 123 13.58 4.47 11.92
N GLU A 124 12.89 4.71 13.04
CA GLU A 124 12.00 5.85 13.28
C GLU A 124 12.82 7.09 13.57
N ALA A 125 13.89 6.98 14.36
CA ALA A 125 14.85 8.07 14.52
C ALA A 125 15.61 8.36 13.21
N LEU A 126 15.85 7.36 12.35
CA LEU A 126 16.41 7.56 11.01
C LEU A 126 15.37 8.12 10.02
N LYS A 127 14.08 7.76 10.15
CA LYS A 127 12.95 8.29 9.36
C LYS A 127 12.63 9.73 9.73
N GLU A 128 12.56 10.07 11.01
CA GLU A 128 12.41 11.46 11.46
C GLU A 128 13.59 12.32 10.99
N LYS A 129 14.82 11.78 11.07
CA LYS A 129 16.03 12.49 10.62
C LYS A 129 16.17 12.54 9.08
N SER A 130 15.57 11.61 8.34
CA SER A 130 15.49 11.63 6.88
C SER A 130 14.41 12.60 6.39
N ILE A 131 13.27 12.71 7.08
CA ILE A 131 12.18 13.65 6.81
C ILE A 131 12.56 15.09 7.20
N GLU A 132 13.26 15.30 8.32
CA GLU A 132 13.78 16.63 8.70
C GLU A 132 14.73 17.22 7.66
N ALA A 133 15.38 16.37 6.85
CA ALA A 133 16.25 16.79 5.77
C ALA A 133 15.52 17.28 4.50
N PHE A 134 14.18 17.19 4.45
CA PHE A 134 13.36 17.69 3.34
C PHE A 134 12.58 18.98 3.67
N LYS A 135 12.88 19.64 4.79
CA LYS A 135 12.21 20.89 5.16
C LYS A 135 12.79 22.08 4.40
N LEU A 136 11.96 22.69 3.55
CA LEU A 136 12.24 23.92 2.82
C LEU A 136 11.31 25.05 3.30
N GLN A 137 11.88 26.24 3.56
CA GLN A 137 11.07 27.46 3.84
C GLN A 137 10.37 27.96 2.57
N GLU A 138 11.03 27.87 1.43
CA GLU A 138 10.48 28.16 0.11
C GLU A 138 10.84 26.99 -0.80
N SER A 139 9.82 26.37 -1.40
CA SER A 139 9.99 25.22 -2.28
C SER A 139 9.47 25.56 -3.68
N ASP A 140 10.36 25.43 -4.66
CA ASP A 140 10.06 25.55 -6.09
C ASP A 140 10.67 24.34 -6.81
N TYR A 141 10.49 24.29 -8.13
CA TYR A 141 11.04 23.21 -8.93
C TYR A 141 12.56 23.03 -8.70
N ILE A 142 13.33 24.12 -8.71
CA ILE A 142 14.79 24.06 -8.64
C ILE A 142 15.25 23.63 -7.26
N THR A 143 14.66 24.18 -6.19
CA THR A 143 15.08 23.84 -4.81
C THR A 143 14.74 22.41 -4.45
N ILE A 144 13.54 21.94 -4.83
CA ILE A 144 13.15 20.54 -4.63
C ILE A 144 14.04 19.62 -5.46
N ASP A 145 14.20 19.88 -6.75
CA ASP A 145 14.97 19.01 -7.66
C ASP A 145 16.44 18.87 -7.21
N ASN A 146 17.06 19.96 -6.75
CA ASN A 146 18.43 19.91 -6.22
C ASN A 146 18.53 19.05 -4.95
N ILE A 147 17.57 19.14 -4.03
CA ILE A 147 17.59 18.34 -2.80
C ILE A 147 17.37 16.87 -3.12
N LEU A 148 16.40 16.55 -3.98
CA LEU A 148 16.11 15.16 -4.33
C LEU A 148 17.31 14.51 -5.05
N ASN A 149 17.95 15.20 -5.99
CA ASN A 149 19.11 14.67 -6.72
C ASN A 149 20.40 14.61 -5.89
N ALA A 150 20.50 15.33 -4.77
CA ALA A 150 21.66 15.26 -3.87
C ALA A 150 21.64 14.04 -2.93
N LYS A 151 20.48 13.39 -2.80
CA LYS A 151 20.21 12.26 -1.91
C LYS A 151 20.49 10.94 -2.63
N LYS A 152 21.30 10.07 -2.00
CA LYS A 152 21.69 8.78 -2.59
C LYS A 152 20.67 7.66 -2.37
N ASP A 153 19.84 7.84 -1.35
CA ASP A 153 18.74 6.98 -0.94
C ASP A 153 17.48 7.20 -1.80
N ILE A 154 17.45 8.24 -2.65
CA ILE A 154 16.38 8.41 -3.62
C ILE A 154 16.73 7.66 -4.91
N ILE A 155 15.86 6.72 -5.29
CA ILE A 155 16.10 5.81 -6.42
C ILE A 155 15.29 6.16 -7.67
N VAL A 156 14.14 6.84 -7.50
CA VAL A 156 13.25 7.26 -8.60
C VAL A 156 12.75 8.67 -8.31
N ILE A 157 12.78 9.54 -9.33
CA ILE A 157 12.24 10.91 -9.27
C ILE A 157 11.47 11.16 -10.58
N GLN A 158 10.22 11.60 -10.47
CA GLN A 158 9.43 11.96 -11.64
C GLN A 158 8.52 13.15 -11.34
N TRP A 159 8.81 14.25 -12.02
CA TRP A 159 8.00 15.45 -11.98
C TRP A 159 6.75 15.32 -12.85
N SER A 160 5.65 15.91 -12.38
CA SER A 160 4.47 16.20 -13.18
C SER A 160 4.83 17.00 -14.44
N PHE A 161 3.96 16.99 -15.46
CA PHE A 161 4.21 17.67 -16.72
C PHE A 161 4.36 19.19 -16.53
N ASP A 162 3.58 19.77 -15.62
CA ASP A 162 3.59 21.19 -15.29
C ASP A 162 4.70 21.60 -14.29
N LYS A 163 5.50 20.65 -13.81
CA LYS A 163 6.57 20.85 -12.81
C LYS A 163 6.10 21.44 -11.47
N SER A 164 4.81 21.33 -11.16
CA SER A 164 4.26 21.78 -9.87
C SER A 164 4.30 20.71 -8.79
N LYS A 165 4.46 19.43 -9.17
CA LYS A 165 4.48 18.29 -8.26
C LYS A 165 5.54 17.26 -8.67
N VAL A 166 6.06 16.52 -7.71
CA VAL A 166 7.03 15.43 -7.94
C VAL A 166 6.68 14.23 -7.11
N ALA A 167 6.77 13.06 -7.74
CA ALA A 167 6.75 11.76 -7.07
C ALA A 167 8.19 11.25 -7.00
N PHE A 168 8.57 10.71 -5.85
CA PHE A 168 9.88 10.11 -5.69
C PHE A 168 9.83 8.94 -4.72
N ALA A 169 10.80 8.04 -4.83
CA ALA A 169 10.90 6.84 -4.02
C ALA A 169 12.21 6.86 -3.22
N ILE A 170 12.11 6.62 -1.91
CA ILE A 170 13.26 6.45 -1.02
C ILE A 170 13.47 4.96 -0.78
N ASP A 171 14.68 4.45 -1.00
CA ASP A 171 15.10 3.08 -0.68
C ASP A 171 15.06 2.85 0.84
N ASN A 172 14.37 1.79 1.26
CA ASN A 172 14.25 1.42 2.67
C ASN A 172 15.46 0.58 3.16
N GLY A 173 16.31 0.11 2.25
CA GLY A 173 17.48 -0.73 2.55
C GLY A 173 17.20 -2.24 2.60
N ASP A 174 15.95 -2.65 2.39
CA ASP A 174 15.49 -4.05 2.31
C ASP A 174 15.17 -4.51 0.88
N GLY A 175 15.44 -3.65 -0.11
CA GLY A 175 15.13 -3.87 -1.53
C GLY A 175 13.77 -3.32 -1.96
N GLU A 176 12.98 -2.78 -1.03
CA GLU A 176 11.76 -2.02 -1.31
C GLU A 176 12.00 -0.52 -1.18
N SER A 177 11.05 0.26 -1.68
CA SER A 177 11.12 1.71 -1.68
C SER A 177 9.78 2.34 -1.37
N GLN A 178 9.82 3.37 -0.54
CA GLN A 178 8.65 4.11 -0.10
C GLN A 178 8.39 5.30 -1.02
N MET A 179 7.14 5.43 -1.52
CA MET A 179 6.70 6.58 -2.30
C MET A 179 6.44 7.83 -1.44
N TYR A 180 6.80 8.98 -1.99
CA TYR A 180 6.50 10.32 -1.48
C TYR A 180 6.00 11.25 -2.61
N LEU A 181 5.19 12.24 -2.23
CA LEU A 181 4.72 13.32 -3.09
C LEU A 181 5.15 14.68 -2.53
N TRP A 182 5.73 15.52 -3.38
CA TRP A 182 6.02 16.91 -3.02
C TRP A 182 5.40 17.87 -4.03
N GLN A 183 4.69 18.88 -3.53
CA GLN A 183 4.14 19.97 -4.32
C GLN A 183 4.93 21.26 -4.04
N THR A 184 5.21 22.04 -5.08
CA THR A 184 5.84 23.35 -4.93
C THR A 184 5.02 24.27 -4.03
N GLY A 185 5.70 25.08 -3.23
CA GLY A 185 5.09 25.89 -2.17
C GLY A 185 4.85 25.14 -0.85
N ASN A 186 4.85 23.80 -0.83
CA ASN A 186 4.77 23.04 0.42
C ASN A 186 6.17 22.88 1.04
N HIS A 187 6.27 23.03 2.35
CA HIS A 187 7.55 23.01 3.04
C HIS A 187 8.20 21.63 3.13
N GLU A 188 7.43 20.56 2.96
CA GLU A 188 7.92 19.18 3.06
C GLU A 188 7.09 18.24 2.17
N PRO A 189 7.66 17.10 1.75
CA PRO A 189 6.93 16.06 1.04
C PRO A 189 5.98 15.32 1.97
N VAL A 190 4.96 14.68 1.38
CA VAL A 190 4.01 13.81 2.04
C VAL A 190 4.30 12.36 1.67
N ARG A 191 4.35 11.48 2.66
CA ARG A 191 4.48 10.03 2.47
C ARG A 191 3.15 9.43 2.03
N ILE A 192 3.19 8.49 1.08
CA ILE A 192 2.01 7.71 0.68
C ILE A 192 2.13 6.33 1.31
N ASP A 193 1.61 6.16 2.52
CA ASP A 193 1.93 5.02 3.40
C ASP A 193 1.63 3.65 2.77
N ASP A 194 0.57 3.54 1.97
CA ASP A 194 0.15 2.29 1.31
C ASP A 194 0.95 1.95 0.03
N VAL A 195 1.98 2.72 -0.31
CA VAL A 195 2.82 2.50 -1.50
C VAL A 195 4.28 2.31 -1.08
N ASN A 196 4.60 1.06 -0.75
CA ASN A 196 5.95 0.59 -0.45
C ASN A 196 6.20 -0.73 -1.21
N ASP A 197 7.09 -0.69 -2.20
CA ASP A 197 7.37 -1.83 -3.09
C ASP A 197 8.67 -1.58 -3.89
N ILE A 198 9.02 -2.49 -4.79
CA ILE A 198 10.06 -2.30 -5.81
C ILE A 198 9.55 -1.33 -6.87
N ILE A 199 9.64 -0.02 -6.60
CA ILE A 199 9.19 1.03 -7.50
C ILE A 199 10.21 1.24 -8.60
N CYS A 200 9.76 1.06 -9.84
CA CYS A 200 10.58 1.21 -11.04
C CYS A 200 10.43 2.59 -11.68
N GLU A 201 9.22 3.12 -11.74
CA GLU A 201 8.92 4.44 -12.33
C GLU A 201 7.57 5.00 -11.83
N PHE A 202 7.37 6.31 -12.00
CA PHE A 202 6.10 7.00 -11.76
C PHE A 202 5.53 7.57 -13.06
N LYS A 203 4.37 7.06 -13.47
CA LYS A 203 3.69 7.54 -14.68
C LYS A 203 2.57 8.49 -14.30
N TRP A 204 2.80 9.78 -14.53
CA TRP A 204 1.79 10.83 -14.33
C TRP A 204 0.69 10.73 -15.38
N SER A 205 -0.55 10.88 -14.94
CA SER A 205 -1.68 11.18 -15.82
C SER A 205 -1.49 12.56 -16.49
N PRO A 206 -1.98 12.76 -17.73
CA PRO A 206 -1.84 14.02 -18.44
C PRO A 206 -2.34 15.27 -17.70
N ASN A 207 -3.36 15.12 -16.84
CA ASN A 207 -3.90 16.22 -16.03
C ASN A 207 -3.11 16.51 -14.74
N ASN A 208 -2.08 15.72 -14.43
CA ASN A 208 -1.25 15.82 -13.21
C ASN A 208 -2.00 15.57 -11.88
N GLU A 209 -3.12 14.85 -11.92
CA GLU A 209 -3.97 14.57 -10.75
C GLU A 209 -3.86 13.10 -10.26
N TYR A 210 -3.34 12.22 -11.10
CA TYR A 210 -3.12 10.80 -10.79
C TYR A 210 -1.73 10.32 -11.19
N ILE A 211 -1.23 9.31 -10.48
CA ILE A 211 0.04 8.63 -10.75
C ILE A 211 -0.19 7.12 -10.77
N ILE A 212 0.51 6.43 -11.67
CA ILE A 212 0.76 4.99 -11.53
C ILE A 212 2.20 4.84 -11.02
N ALA A 213 2.37 4.35 -9.79
CA ALA A 213 3.67 3.87 -9.34
C ALA A 213 3.83 2.46 -9.89
N ASP A 214 4.68 2.30 -10.90
CA ASP A 214 4.96 1.03 -11.56
C ASP A 214 5.91 0.20 -10.70
N VAL A 215 5.53 -1.06 -10.44
CA VAL A 215 6.20 -1.92 -9.48
C VAL A 215 6.39 -3.35 -9.99
N GLY A 216 7.35 -4.03 -9.37
CA GLY A 216 7.61 -5.45 -9.59
C GLY A 216 8.62 -5.71 -10.71
N THR A 217 8.52 -6.90 -11.31
CA THR A 217 9.44 -7.36 -12.38
C THR A 217 8.68 -7.58 -13.68
N SER A 218 9.39 -7.74 -14.81
CA SER A 218 8.76 -7.93 -16.13
C SER A 218 7.74 -9.08 -16.22
N VAL A 219 7.75 -10.04 -15.30
CA VAL A 219 6.84 -11.22 -15.29
C VAL A 219 5.71 -11.07 -14.27
N ALA A 220 5.93 -10.27 -13.23
CA ALA A 220 5.01 -9.99 -12.15
C ALA A 220 5.03 -8.47 -11.92
N ARG A 221 4.47 -7.74 -12.89
CA ARG A 221 4.40 -6.29 -12.89
C ARG A 221 3.03 -5.83 -12.41
N GLY A 222 2.99 -4.68 -11.79
CA GLY A 222 1.76 -4.08 -11.32
C GLY A 222 1.95 -2.60 -11.14
N GLY A 223 0.90 -1.94 -10.68
CA GLY A 223 0.97 -0.53 -10.36
C GLY A 223 0.00 -0.13 -9.27
N TYR A 224 0.42 0.85 -8.49
CA TYR A 224 -0.42 1.54 -7.51
C TYR A 224 -1.00 2.80 -8.17
N VAL A 225 -2.33 2.88 -8.26
CA VAL A 225 -3.01 4.08 -8.79
C VAL A 225 -3.24 5.04 -7.64
N VAL A 226 -2.55 6.17 -7.63
CA VAL A 226 -2.54 7.14 -6.54
C VAL A 226 -3.28 8.41 -6.95
N ASP A 227 -4.16 8.89 -6.07
CA ASP A 227 -4.77 10.21 -6.17
C ASP A 227 -3.83 11.26 -5.57
N VAL A 228 -3.40 12.21 -6.38
CA VAL A 228 -2.41 13.21 -5.99
C VAL A 228 -3.01 14.28 -5.07
N LYS A 229 -4.30 14.57 -5.24
CA LYS A 229 -5.00 15.61 -4.48
C LYS A 229 -5.29 15.13 -3.07
N GLU A 230 -5.84 13.92 -2.95
CA GLU A 230 -6.16 13.30 -1.66
C GLU A 230 -4.93 12.66 -1.01
N LYS A 231 -3.85 12.43 -1.78
CA LYS A 231 -2.56 11.86 -1.34
C LYS A 231 -2.71 10.44 -0.79
N GLU A 232 -3.54 9.65 -1.47
CA GLU A 232 -3.89 8.30 -1.05
C GLU A 232 -3.85 7.32 -2.23
N LEU A 233 -3.64 6.05 -1.90
CA LEU A 233 -3.78 4.95 -2.83
C LEU A 233 -5.27 4.73 -3.13
N LEU A 234 -5.64 4.72 -4.42
CA LEU A 234 -7.00 4.36 -4.83
C LEU A 234 -7.20 2.85 -4.88
N TYR A 235 -6.29 2.14 -5.58
CA TYR A 235 -6.28 0.69 -5.75
C TYR A 235 -5.05 0.24 -6.56
N ASN A 236 -4.84 -1.07 -6.63
CA ASN A 236 -3.75 -1.69 -7.36
C ASN A 236 -4.25 -2.26 -8.70
N ILE A 237 -3.39 -2.23 -9.71
CA ILE A 237 -3.62 -2.83 -11.02
C ILE A 237 -2.50 -3.83 -11.33
N GLY A 238 -2.83 -4.93 -12.01
CA GLY A 238 -1.85 -5.92 -12.48
C GLY A 238 -1.72 -5.89 -14.00
N TYR A 239 -0.49 -5.99 -14.51
CA TYR A 239 -0.18 -6.03 -15.94
C TYR A 239 1.19 -6.70 -16.18
N ILE A 240 1.51 -7.08 -17.41
CA ILE A 240 2.78 -7.82 -17.68
C ILE A 240 3.87 -6.92 -18.28
N ASP A 241 3.53 -5.93 -19.11
CA ASP A 241 4.57 -5.14 -19.82
C ASP A 241 4.17 -3.67 -19.99
N GLY A 242 2.97 -3.43 -20.52
CA GLY A 242 2.51 -2.10 -20.89
C GLY A 242 1.39 -1.57 -20.00
N VAL A 243 1.56 -0.33 -19.53
CA VAL A 243 0.51 0.50 -18.95
C VAL A 243 0.60 1.92 -19.50
N LEU A 244 -0.52 2.49 -19.96
CA LEU A 244 -0.58 3.83 -20.54
C LEU A 244 -1.81 4.59 -20.04
N TRP A 245 -1.61 5.86 -19.70
CA TRP A 245 -2.72 6.79 -19.45
C TRP A 245 -3.40 7.19 -20.75
N SER A 246 -4.72 7.30 -20.71
CA SER A 246 -5.48 7.99 -21.76
C SER A 246 -5.18 9.48 -21.76
N PRO A 247 -5.26 10.16 -22.92
CA PRO A 247 -5.03 11.61 -23.01
C PRO A 247 -6.00 12.43 -22.16
N ASP A 248 -7.21 11.91 -21.91
CA ASP A 248 -8.21 12.55 -21.05
C ASP A 248 -8.04 12.21 -19.55
N SER A 249 -7.04 11.41 -19.18
CA SER A 249 -6.75 10.96 -17.82
C SER A 249 -7.85 10.13 -17.14
N LYS A 250 -8.83 9.62 -17.89
CA LYS A 250 -9.96 8.83 -17.34
C LYS A 250 -9.78 7.33 -17.45
N HIS A 251 -8.84 6.90 -18.28
CA HIS A 251 -8.63 5.48 -18.56
C HIS A 251 -7.16 5.11 -18.51
N ILE A 252 -6.94 3.82 -18.25
CA ILE A 252 -5.64 3.18 -18.29
C ILE A 252 -5.73 2.02 -19.28
N ALA A 253 -4.91 2.05 -20.32
CA ALA A 253 -4.70 0.89 -21.18
C ALA A 253 -3.66 -0.03 -20.53
N MET A 254 -3.93 -1.33 -20.49
CA MET A 254 -3.05 -2.32 -19.85
C MET A 254 -3.02 -3.65 -20.61
N ILE A 255 -1.87 -4.32 -20.53
CA ILE A 255 -1.68 -5.70 -21.01
C ILE A 255 -1.84 -6.68 -19.86
N GLN A 256 -2.73 -7.66 -20.02
CA GLN A 256 -2.88 -8.75 -19.04
C GLN A 256 -2.75 -10.12 -19.69
N GLU A 257 -2.46 -11.14 -18.88
CA GLU A 257 -2.42 -12.53 -19.33
C GLU A 257 -3.77 -12.95 -19.91
N SER A 258 -3.74 -13.58 -21.08
CA SER A 258 -4.88 -14.21 -21.71
C SER A 258 -5.02 -15.64 -21.23
N GLN A 259 -6.25 -16.15 -21.19
CA GLN A 259 -6.48 -17.58 -20.98
C GLN A 259 -6.08 -18.46 -22.18
N VAL A 260 -5.64 -17.84 -23.29
CA VAL A 260 -5.19 -18.55 -24.49
C VAL A 260 -3.69 -18.86 -24.36
N LYS A 261 -3.33 -20.14 -24.50
CA LYS A 261 -1.93 -20.57 -24.51
C LYS A 261 -1.28 -20.33 -25.86
N ALA A 262 0.01 -19.98 -25.84
CA ALA A 262 0.81 -19.84 -27.04
C ALA A 262 0.99 -21.19 -27.74
N VAL A 263 1.24 -21.14 -29.04
CA VAL A 263 1.55 -22.31 -29.88
C VAL A 263 2.95 -22.88 -29.61
N VAL A 264 3.83 -22.09 -29.00
CA VAL A 264 5.18 -22.49 -28.63
C VAL A 264 5.19 -22.89 -27.16
N GLU A 265 5.54 -24.14 -26.86
CA GLU A 265 5.52 -24.69 -25.49
C GLU A 265 6.51 -24.01 -24.54
N THR A 266 7.53 -23.33 -25.06
CA THR A 266 8.51 -22.59 -24.25
C THR A 266 8.02 -21.22 -23.80
N GLU A 267 6.87 -20.75 -24.29
CA GLU A 267 6.28 -19.49 -23.86
C GLU A 267 5.51 -19.69 -22.54
N LEU A 268 6.21 -19.41 -21.44
CA LEU A 268 5.70 -19.66 -20.09
C LEU A 268 4.55 -18.73 -19.69
N GLU A 269 4.49 -17.53 -20.28
CA GLU A 269 3.55 -16.44 -19.93
C GLU A 269 2.24 -16.48 -20.73
N GLY A 270 2.05 -17.51 -21.57
CA GLY A 270 0.88 -17.60 -22.43
C GLY A 270 0.84 -16.48 -23.48
N THR A 271 -0.37 -16.00 -23.77
CA THR A 271 -0.60 -14.89 -24.72
C THR A 271 -1.23 -13.75 -23.95
N THR A 272 -1.35 -12.57 -24.56
CA THR A 272 -1.78 -11.37 -23.83
C THR A 272 -2.99 -10.70 -24.47
N ASP A 273 -3.84 -10.12 -23.63
CA ASP A 273 -5.04 -9.35 -23.99
C ASP A 273 -4.81 -7.85 -23.72
N VAL A 274 -5.48 -6.99 -24.50
CA VAL A 274 -5.49 -5.54 -24.30
C VAL A 274 -6.78 -5.15 -23.58
N TYR A 275 -6.64 -4.48 -22.44
CA TYR A 275 -7.77 -3.97 -21.66
C TYR A 275 -7.72 -2.46 -21.52
N LEU A 276 -8.90 -1.87 -21.39
CA LEU A 276 -9.11 -0.50 -20.96
C LEU A 276 -9.79 -0.48 -19.60
N LEU A 277 -9.16 0.15 -18.61
CA LEU A 277 -9.74 0.36 -17.28
C LEU A 277 -10.21 1.81 -17.15
N ASN A 278 -11.47 2.02 -16.80
CA ASN A 278 -11.95 3.32 -16.35
C ASN A 278 -11.54 3.55 -14.88
N ILE A 279 -10.89 4.67 -14.58
CA ILE A 279 -10.32 4.87 -13.24
C ILE A 279 -11.37 5.19 -12.17
N GLU A 280 -12.48 5.81 -12.57
CA GLU A 280 -13.54 6.23 -11.65
C GLU A 280 -14.47 5.05 -11.33
N THR A 281 -14.94 4.36 -12.37
CA THR A 281 -15.90 3.26 -12.22
C THR A 281 -15.24 1.92 -11.93
N LYS A 282 -13.92 1.80 -12.18
CA LYS A 282 -13.14 0.55 -12.12
C LYS A 282 -13.62 -0.50 -13.12
N GLU A 283 -14.46 -0.11 -14.08
CA GLU A 283 -14.92 -1.00 -15.13
C GLU A 283 -13.80 -1.28 -16.12
N LYS A 284 -13.66 -2.55 -16.48
CA LYS A 284 -12.64 -3.03 -17.42
C LYS A 284 -13.30 -3.51 -18.71
N GLN A 285 -12.88 -2.95 -19.83
CA GLN A 285 -13.31 -3.32 -21.18
C GLN A 285 -12.19 -4.09 -21.88
N LEU A 286 -12.52 -5.25 -22.46
CA LEU A 286 -11.62 -5.95 -23.37
C LEU A 286 -11.62 -5.23 -24.73
N ILE A 287 -10.45 -4.82 -25.20
CA ILE A 287 -10.26 -4.14 -26.49
C ILE A 287 -9.88 -5.15 -27.57
N ASP A 288 -8.92 -6.01 -27.27
CA ASP A 288 -8.46 -7.04 -28.19
C ASP A 288 -7.93 -8.25 -27.40
N LYS A 289 -8.11 -9.44 -27.98
CA LYS A 289 -7.81 -10.71 -27.34
C LYS A 289 -6.63 -11.39 -28.01
N GLY A 290 -5.68 -11.84 -27.19
CA GLY A 290 -4.54 -12.64 -27.65
C GLY A 290 -4.97 -13.94 -28.32
N THR A 291 -4.06 -14.48 -29.14
CA THR A 291 -4.26 -15.77 -29.81
C THR A 291 -3.02 -16.63 -29.66
N SER A 292 -3.13 -17.94 -29.92
CA SER A 292 -1.98 -18.84 -29.80
C SER A 292 -0.80 -18.46 -30.70
N GLU A 293 -1.00 -17.68 -31.76
CA GLU A 293 0.05 -17.33 -32.72
C GLU A 293 0.81 -16.04 -32.38
N TYR A 294 0.27 -15.17 -31.51
CA TYR A 294 0.89 -13.89 -31.16
C TYR A 294 0.49 -13.37 -29.77
N SER A 295 1.36 -12.56 -29.17
CA SER A 295 1.03 -11.71 -28.03
C SER A 295 0.69 -10.29 -28.48
N LEU A 296 -0.12 -9.59 -27.69
CA LEU A 296 -0.43 -8.18 -27.86
C LEU A 296 0.45 -7.30 -26.95
N ARG A 297 0.95 -6.18 -27.48
CA ARG A 297 1.77 -5.22 -26.73
C ARG A 297 1.35 -3.79 -26.99
N LEU A 298 1.26 -2.96 -25.94
CA LEU A 298 0.99 -1.54 -26.08
C LEU A 298 2.19 -0.81 -26.70
N ILE A 299 1.92 0.21 -27.50
CA ILE A 299 2.96 1.08 -28.08
C ILE A 299 2.80 2.50 -27.54
N SER A 300 1.64 3.12 -27.76
CA SER A 300 1.39 4.51 -27.40
C SER A 300 -0.10 4.79 -27.33
N TRP A 301 -0.44 5.85 -26.60
CA TRP A 301 -1.75 6.47 -26.67
C TRP A 301 -1.53 7.94 -26.98
N ASP A 302 -1.97 8.36 -28.16
CA ASP A 302 -1.75 9.73 -28.61
C ASP A 302 -2.87 10.69 -28.14
N ASP A 303 -2.61 11.99 -28.29
CA ASP A 303 -3.51 13.07 -27.89
C ASP A 303 -4.83 13.09 -28.68
N ASP A 304 -4.90 12.42 -29.83
CA ASP A 304 -6.13 12.24 -30.62
C ASP A 304 -7.01 11.10 -30.07
N GLY A 305 -6.59 10.42 -29.01
CA GLY A 305 -7.30 9.28 -28.43
C GLY A 305 -7.04 7.95 -29.14
N LYS A 306 -6.04 7.87 -30.03
CA LYS A 306 -5.71 6.61 -30.71
C LYS A 306 -4.74 5.79 -29.84
N LEU A 307 -5.23 4.66 -29.39
CA LEU A 307 -4.42 3.65 -28.71
C LEU A 307 -3.77 2.74 -29.76
N ASN A 308 -2.45 2.83 -29.89
CA ASN A 308 -1.66 2.01 -30.79
C ASN A 308 -1.04 0.84 -30.02
N TYR A 309 -1.17 -0.35 -30.57
CA TYR A 309 -0.63 -1.59 -30.03
C TYR A 309 -0.21 -2.51 -31.18
N ASN A 310 0.55 -3.57 -30.92
CA ASN A 310 0.94 -4.51 -31.97
C ASN A 310 0.67 -5.97 -31.63
N ARG A 311 0.67 -6.79 -32.68
CA ARG A 311 0.82 -8.24 -32.59
C ARG A 311 2.30 -8.60 -32.76
N ALA A 312 2.84 -9.29 -31.78
CA ALA A 312 4.17 -9.90 -31.81
C ALA A 312 4.04 -11.42 -32.04
N TYR A 313 4.35 -11.87 -33.25
CA TYR A 313 4.15 -13.25 -33.68
C TYR A 313 5.27 -14.18 -33.18
N TYR A 314 4.93 -15.30 -32.55
CA TYR A 314 5.94 -16.21 -31.97
C TYR A 314 6.80 -16.92 -33.03
N LYS A 315 6.22 -17.26 -34.18
CA LYS A 315 6.93 -17.96 -35.27
C LYS A 315 7.60 -17.02 -36.28
N GLU A 316 7.22 -15.75 -36.25
CA GLU A 316 7.72 -14.72 -37.16
C GLU A 316 8.10 -13.46 -36.33
N PRO A 317 9.14 -13.51 -35.47
CA PRO A 317 9.41 -12.45 -34.50
C PRO A 317 9.73 -11.09 -35.13
N GLU A 318 10.21 -11.07 -36.38
CA GLU A 318 10.47 -9.84 -37.16
C GLU A 318 9.19 -9.19 -37.70
N LYS A 319 8.07 -9.93 -37.71
CA LYS A 319 6.78 -9.45 -38.20
C LYS A 319 6.05 -8.74 -37.08
N ILE A 320 5.91 -7.43 -37.23
CA ILE A 320 5.13 -6.58 -36.32
C ILE A 320 3.96 -6.00 -37.10
N GLU A 321 2.74 -6.26 -36.62
CA GLU A 321 1.51 -5.67 -37.16
C GLU A 321 0.96 -4.68 -36.15
N ILE A 322 0.92 -3.39 -36.53
CA ILE A 322 0.39 -2.31 -35.69
C ILE A 322 -1.12 -2.22 -35.90
N LEU A 323 -1.84 -2.12 -34.78
CA LEU A 323 -3.28 -1.96 -34.67
C LEU A 323 -3.58 -0.65 -33.94
N THR A 324 -4.74 -0.08 -34.23
CA THR A 324 -5.19 1.17 -33.62
C THR A 324 -6.62 1.02 -33.15
N TYR A 325 -6.87 1.33 -31.88
CA TYR A 325 -8.20 1.51 -31.31
C TYR A 325 -8.48 3.00 -31.15
N ILE A 326 -9.67 3.44 -31.56
CA ILE A 326 -10.12 4.83 -31.40
C ILE A 326 -11.01 4.88 -30.16
N TYR A 327 -10.54 5.60 -29.14
CA TYR A 327 -11.23 5.80 -27.87
C TYR A 327 -12.34 6.86 -27.96
#